data_AF-A0A2D4FV30-F1
#
_entry.id   AF-A0A2D4FV30-F1
#
_cell.length_a   1.000
_cell.length_b   1.000
_cell.length_c   1.000
_cell.angle_alpha   90.00
_cell.angle_beta   90.00
_cell.angle_gamma   90.00
#
_symmetry.space_group_name_H-M   'P 1'
#
loop_
_entity.id
_entity.type
_entity.pdbx_description
1 polymer ?
#
loop_
_entity_poly.entity_id
_entity_poly.type
_entity_poly.pdbx_seq_one_letter_code
_entity_poly.pdbx_strand_id
1 'polypeptide(L)'
;MCLEVISPPEDPSSPTLLSIGKLAHFEPSQKQNQSGVVPWSPPQSNWNPWTSSNIDEGPLAYAAPEQISIDIKSNLLYQLENDQELQKILQERETLPVKNFERAILDAVGHNSVVIIRGATGCGKTTQVPQYILDECIHSGRAAECNIVVTQPRRISAVSVAERVAYERGEEPGNSCGYSVRFESVLPRPHASVMFCTVGV
;
A
#
# COMPACT_ATOMS: atom_id res chain seq x y z
N MET A 1 -30.83 14.48 -21.63
CA MET A 1 -30.01 13.43 -22.28
C MET A 1 -30.44 12.10 -21.68
N CYS A 2 -31.01 11.22 -22.50
CA CYS A 2 -31.54 9.93 -22.08
C CYS A 2 -30.42 9.05 -21.52
N LEU A 3 -30.64 8.45 -20.35
CA LEU A 3 -29.79 7.40 -19.81
C LEU A 3 -30.08 6.12 -20.60
N GLU A 4 -29.17 5.73 -21.48
CA GLU A 4 -29.22 4.40 -22.10
C GLU A 4 -28.89 3.35 -21.04
N VAL A 5 -29.88 2.50 -20.74
CA VAL A 5 -29.70 1.34 -19.86
C VAL A 5 -29.11 0.21 -20.70
N ILE A 6 -27.85 -0.14 -20.43
CA ILE A 6 -27.16 -1.25 -21.10
C ILE A 6 -27.66 -2.57 -20.50
N SER A 7 -28.14 -3.47 -21.35
CA SER A 7 -28.58 -4.82 -20.97
C SER A 7 -27.39 -5.71 -20.56
N PRO A 8 -27.55 -6.59 -19.57
CA PRO A 8 -26.47 -7.46 -19.09
C PRO A 8 -26.04 -8.49 -20.15
N PRO A 9 -24.79 -8.97 -20.11
CA PRO A 9 -24.28 -9.98 -21.02
C PRO A 9 -24.96 -11.34 -20.81
N GLU A 10 -25.19 -12.08 -21.89
CA GLU A 10 -25.84 -13.40 -21.87
C GLU A 10 -24.96 -14.52 -21.28
N ASP A 11 -23.64 -14.32 -21.20
CA ASP A 11 -22.69 -15.30 -20.67
C ASP A 11 -21.93 -14.76 -19.44
N PRO A 12 -22.12 -15.33 -18.24
CA PRO A 12 -21.45 -14.92 -17.00
C PRO A 12 -19.94 -15.21 -16.98
N SER A 13 -19.41 -15.98 -17.94
CA SER A 13 -17.98 -16.28 -18.08
C SER A 13 -17.25 -15.38 -19.08
N SER A 14 -17.98 -14.55 -19.83
CA SER A 14 -17.39 -13.58 -20.75
C SER A 14 -16.82 -12.38 -19.99
N PRO A 15 -15.60 -11.90 -20.30
CA PRO A 15 -15.08 -10.68 -19.72
C PRO A 15 -15.89 -9.49 -20.27
N THR A 16 -16.91 -9.07 -19.53
CA THR A 16 -17.55 -7.78 -19.78
C THR A 16 -16.54 -6.67 -19.53
N LEU A 17 -16.03 -6.11 -20.62
CA LEU A 17 -15.23 -4.90 -20.60
C LEU A 17 -16.16 -3.77 -20.13
N LEU A 18 -16.18 -3.52 -18.81
CA LEU A 18 -16.90 -2.42 -18.20
C LEU A 18 -16.23 -1.12 -18.64
N SER A 19 -16.68 -0.64 -19.81
CA SER A 19 -16.41 0.67 -20.37
C SER A 19 -14.93 1.07 -20.37
N ILE A 20 -14.30 1.07 -21.55
CA ILE A 20 -13.39 2.17 -21.94
C ILE A 20 -14.27 3.43 -22.11
N GLY A 21 -14.96 3.82 -21.05
CA GLY A 21 -15.62 5.10 -20.96
C GLY A 21 -14.52 6.06 -20.56
N LYS A 22 -14.27 7.06 -21.41
CA LYS A 22 -13.44 8.25 -21.15
C LYS A 22 -12.77 8.21 -19.78
N LEU A 23 -11.44 8.08 -19.74
CA LEU A 23 -10.67 8.58 -18.59
C LEU A 23 -11.32 9.91 -18.23
N ALA A 24 -12.07 9.92 -17.13
CA ALA A 24 -12.74 11.14 -16.71
C ALA A 24 -11.58 12.05 -16.39
N HIS A 25 -11.35 13.02 -17.25
CA HIS A 25 -10.32 14.00 -17.05
C HIS A 25 -10.84 14.89 -15.94
N PHE A 26 -10.54 14.51 -14.71
CA PHE A 26 -10.76 15.35 -13.56
C PHE A 26 -9.72 16.45 -13.65
N GLU A 27 -10.16 17.70 -13.53
CA GLU A 27 -9.21 18.79 -13.38
C GLU A 27 -8.29 18.50 -12.18
N PRO A 28 -6.97 18.71 -12.30
CA PRO A 28 -6.06 18.58 -11.17
C PRO A 28 -6.59 19.39 -9.99
N SER A 29 -6.68 18.76 -8.81
CA SER A 29 -7.11 19.47 -7.61
C SER A 29 -6.15 20.64 -7.33
N GLN A 30 -6.70 21.86 -7.26
CA GLN A 30 -5.90 23.03 -6.89
C GLN A 30 -5.59 22.99 -5.39
N LYS A 31 -4.34 23.27 -5.01
CA LYS A 31 -3.95 23.42 -3.59
C LYS A 31 -4.71 24.59 -2.98
N GLN A 32 -5.75 24.30 -2.20
CA GLN A 32 -6.50 25.31 -1.46
C GLN A 32 -5.83 25.54 -0.10
N ASN A 33 -5.16 26.68 0.10
CA ASN A 33 -4.69 27.14 1.41
C ASN A 33 -5.85 27.76 2.23
N GLN A 34 -7.01 27.10 2.24
CA GLN A 34 -8.19 27.57 2.98
C GLN A 34 -8.24 26.91 4.37
N SER A 35 -8.76 27.66 5.34
CA SER A 35 -9.15 27.12 6.64
C SER A 35 -10.09 25.92 6.43
N GLY A 36 -9.76 24.75 6.98
CA GLY A 36 -10.57 23.53 6.88
C GLY A 36 -9.97 22.39 6.03
N VAL A 37 -8.83 22.59 5.37
CA VAL A 37 -8.09 21.51 4.70
C VAL A 37 -7.08 20.87 5.67
N VAL A 38 -7.06 19.55 5.75
CA VAL A 38 -6.09 18.80 6.56
C VAL A 38 -4.69 19.02 6.00
N PRO A 39 -3.69 19.40 6.84
CA PRO A 39 -2.33 19.60 6.36
C PRO A 39 -1.73 18.28 5.86
N TRP A 40 -0.96 18.34 4.76
CA TRP A 40 -0.24 17.20 4.21
C TRP A 40 1.12 17.65 3.67
N SER A 41 2.13 16.80 3.87
CA SER A 41 3.44 16.89 3.23
C SER A 41 3.91 15.50 2.81
N PRO A 42 4.82 15.40 1.83
CA PRO A 42 5.54 14.15 1.55
C PRO A 42 6.28 13.62 2.80
N PRO A 43 6.63 12.33 2.83
CA PRO A 43 7.44 11.76 3.90
C PRO A 43 8.77 12.51 4.10
N GLN A 44 9.19 12.63 5.35
CA GLN A 44 10.45 13.27 5.76
C GLN A 44 11.26 12.28 6.58
N SER A 45 12.60 12.31 6.46
CA SER A 45 13.48 11.34 7.12
C SER A 45 13.43 11.39 8.65
N ASN A 46 13.24 12.58 9.23
CA ASN A 46 13.19 12.76 10.68
C ASN A 46 11.75 12.85 11.23
N TRP A 47 10.74 12.38 10.48
CA TRP A 47 9.34 12.41 10.89
C TRP A 47 8.75 11.00 10.91
N ASN A 48 8.08 10.64 12.01
CA ASN A 48 7.29 9.43 12.09
C ASN A 48 5.80 9.74 11.79
N PRO A 49 5.26 9.31 10.63
CA PRO A 49 3.88 9.60 10.27
C PRO A 49 2.86 8.85 11.14
N TRP A 50 3.25 7.75 11.79
CA TRP A 50 2.35 6.90 12.57
C TRP A 50 2.17 7.39 14.01
N THR A 51 3.18 8.06 14.57
CA THR A 51 3.09 8.73 15.89
C THR A 51 2.86 10.23 15.78
N SER A 52 2.89 10.78 14.56
CA SER A 52 2.78 12.22 14.30
C SER A 52 3.80 13.05 15.09
N SER A 53 5.07 12.60 15.08
CA SER A 53 6.14 13.23 15.85
C SER A 53 7.48 13.20 15.12
N ASN A 54 8.37 14.12 15.50
CA ASN A 54 9.77 14.06 15.07
C ASN A 54 10.46 12.81 15.64
N ILE A 55 11.47 12.35 14.91
CA ILE A 55 12.41 11.33 15.33
C ILE A 55 13.66 12.06 15.82
N ASP A 56 13.73 12.31 17.12
CA ASP A 56 14.83 13.08 17.73
C ASP A 56 15.96 12.18 18.25
N GLU A 57 15.72 10.86 18.34
CA GLU A 57 16.65 9.88 18.91
C GLU A 57 16.94 8.72 17.93
N GLY A 58 18.11 8.11 18.12
CA GLY A 58 18.53 6.93 17.37
C GLY A 58 19.14 7.23 15.99
N PRO A 59 19.44 6.19 15.20
CA PRO A 59 20.15 6.33 13.93
C PRO A 59 19.34 7.10 12.88
N LEU A 60 18.00 7.04 12.93
CA LEU A 60 17.12 7.71 11.98
C LEU A 60 17.07 9.23 12.16
N ALA A 61 17.40 9.76 13.34
CA ALA A 61 17.36 11.21 13.61
C ALA A 61 18.31 12.01 12.68
N TYR A 62 19.38 11.38 12.21
CA TYR A 62 20.40 11.99 11.34
C TYR A 62 20.56 11.29 9.99
N ALA A 63 19.73 10.28 9.71
CA ALA A 63 19.87 9.49 8.49
C ALA A 63 19.37 10.27 7.27
N ALA A 64 20.17 10.26 6.20
CA ALA A 64 19.74 10.77 4.91
C ALA A 64 18.71 9.81 4.27
N PRO A 65 17.73 10.31 3.48
CA PRO A 65 16.75 9.47 2.80
C PRO A 65 17.35 8.35 1.94
N GLU A 66 18.51 8.61 1.33
CA GLU A 66 19.24 7.65 0.52
C GLU A 66 19.78 6.51 1.38
N GLN A 67 20.35 6.83 2.55
CA GLN A 67 20.86 5.84 3.50
C GLN A 67 19.73 4.95 4.01
N ILE A 68 18.60 5.56 4.40
CA ILE A 68 17.39 4.82 4.83
C ILE A 68 16.95 3.85 3.73
N SER A 69 16.92 4.32 2.48
CA SER A 69 16.49 3.51 1.35
C SER A 69 17.45 2.37 1.02
N ILE A 70 18.75 2.61 1.12
CA ILE A 70 19.79 1.58 0.96
C ILE A 70 19.66 0.52 2.05
N ASP A 71 19.55 0.93 3.31
CA ASP A 71 19.49 0.01 4.46
C ASP A 71 18.25 -0.90 4.38
N ILE A 72 17.09 -0.32 4.04
CA ILE A 72 15.84 -1.10 3.89
C ILE A 72 15.97 -2.09 2.73
N LYS A 73 16.53 -1.66 1.59
CA LYS A 73 16.74 -2.54 0.43
C LYS A 73 17.73 -3.66 0.74
N SER A 74 18.85 -3.37 1.41
CA SER A 74 19.84 -4.39 1.77
C SER A 74 19.27 -5.40 2.76
N ASN A 75 18.49 -4.96 3.74
CA ASN A 75 17.83 -5.86 4.69
C ASN A 75 16.82 -6.77 3.99
N LEU A 76 16.01 -6.22 3.07
CA LEU A 76 15.08 -7.02 2.27
C LEU A 76 15.82 -8.09 1.46
N LEU A 77 16.87 -7.72 0.72
CA LEU A 77 17.65 -8.67 -0.07
C LEU A 77 18.29 -9.75 0.79
N TYR A 78 18.83 -9.37 1.95
CA TYR A 78 19.39 -10.31 2.91
C TYR A 78 18.34 -11.32 3.41
N GLN A 79 17.13 -10.86 3.74
CA GLN A 79 16.04 -11.77 4.14
C GLN A 79 15.65 -12.71 3.00
N LEU A 80 15.51 -12.20 1.77
CA LEU A 80 15.17 -13.01 0.60
C LEU A 80 16.19 -14.13 0.31
N GLU A 81 17.47 -13.87 0.54
CA GLU A 81 18.55 -14.85 0.31
C GLU A 81 18.60 -15.92 1.42
N ASN A 82 18.27 -15.57 2.65
CA ASN A 82 18.49 -16.42 3.82
C ASN A 82 17.24 -17.14 4.35
N ASP A 83 16.03 -16.67 4.01
CA ASP A 83 14.77 -17.25 4.48
C ASP A 83 14.09 -18.13 3.40
N GLN A 84 14.21 -19.45 3.57
CA GLN A 84 13.60 -20.43 2.67
C GLN A 84 12.07 -20.47 2.79
N GLU A 85 11.50 -20.13 3.94
CA GLU A 85 10.04 -20.07 4.11
C GLU A 85 9.48 -18.88 3.35
N LEU A 86 10.13 -17.71 3.48
CA LEU A 86 9.79 -16.51 2.72
C LEU A 86 9.82 -16.79 1.21
N GLN A 87 10.85 -17.47 0.69
CA GLN A 87 10.91 -17.84 -0.73
C GLN A 87 9.70 -18.65 -1.20
N LYS A 88 9.19 -19.58 -0.37
CA LYS A 88 7.98 -20.35 -0.69
C LYS A 88 6.74 -19.46 -0.69
N ILE A 89 6.60 -18.58 0.31
CA ILE A 89 5.47 -17.66 0.39
C ILE A 89 5.44 -16.72 -0.83
N LEU A 90 6.60 -16.26 -1.29
CA LEU A 90 6.69 -15.46 -2.52
C LEU A 90 6.23 -16.25 -3.75
N GLN A 91 6.60 -17.51 -3.88
CA GLN A 91 6.10 -18.37 -4.96
C GLN A 91 4.57 -18.53 -4.91
N GLU A 92 3.98 -18.65 -3.72
CA GLU A 92 2.52 -18.68 -3.58
C GLU A 92 1.87 -17.35 -4.01
N ARG A 93 2.48 -16.21 -3.64
CA ARG A 93 2.00 -14.87 -4.04
C ARG A 93 2.00 -14.68 -5.56
N GLU A 94 2.95 -15.28 -6.27
CA GLU A 94 3.02 -15.26 -7.74
C GLU A 94 1.80 -15.95 -8.39
N THR A 95 1.15 -16.89 -7.69
CA THR A 95 -0.03 -17.61 -8.22
C THR A 95 -1.35 -16.84 -8.08
N LEU A 96 -1.38 -15.75 -7.31
CA LEU A 96 -2.60 -15.00 -7.06
C LEU A 96 -3.09 -14.26 -8.32
N PRO A 97 -4.40 -14.22 -8.62
CA PRO A 97 -4.89 -13.62 -9.86
C PRO A 97 -4.52 -12.15 -10.06
N VAL A 98 -4.37 -11.37 -8.98
CA VAL A 98 -3.95 -9.96 -9.05
C VAL A 98 -2.52 -9.78 -9.57
N LYS A 99 -1.66 -10.81 -9.47
CA LYS A 99 -0.26 -10.72 -9.90
C LYS A 99 -0.13 -10.40 -11.38
N ASN A 100 -1.02 -10.95 -12.22
CA ASN A 100 -1.07 -10.66 -13.66
C ASN A 100 -1.24 -9.17 -13.98
N PHE A 101 -1.69 -8.36 -13.02
CA PHE A 101 -1.97 -6.93 -13.17
C PHE A 101 -0.98 -6.05 -12.42
N GLU A 102 0.06 -6.59 -11.78
CA GLU A 102 1.02 -5.83 -10.96
C GLU A 102 1.57 -4.59 -11.68
N ARG A 103 2.14 -4.77 -12.88
CA ARG A 103 2.68 -3.66 -13.67
C ARG A 103 1.63 -2.61 -14.03
N ALA A 104 0.44 -3.04 -14.42
CA ALA A 104 -0.65 -2.13 -14.77
C ALA A 104 -1.14 -1.32 -13.55
N ILE A 105 -1.15 -1.94 -12.37
CA ILE A 105 -1.49 -1.27 -11.11
C ILE A 105 -0.43 -0.24 -10.74
N LEU A 106 0.85 -0.63 -10.78
CA LEU A 106 1.97 0.28 -10.46
C LEU A 106 2.03 1.47 -11.41
N ASP A 107 1.85 1.23 -12.71
CA ASP A 107 1.79 2.28 -13.73
C ASP A 107 0.61 3.23 -13.51
N ALA A 108 -0.59 2.69 -13.25
CA ALA A 108 -1.76 3.50 -12.98
C ALA A 108 -1.58 4.36 -11.72
N VAL A 109 -1.03 3.80 -10.63
CA VAL A 109 -0.77 4.52 -9.37
C VAL A 109 0.32 5.58 -9.55
N GLY A 110 1.35 5.30 -10.36
CA GLY A 110 2.44 6.25 -10.63
C GLY A 110 2.00 7.47 -11.44
N HIS A 111 0.99 7.34 -12.31
CA HIS A 111 0.55 8.39 -13.22
C HIS A 111 -0.74 9.10 -12.82
N ASN A 112 -1.48 8.61 -11.82
CA ASN A 112 -2.79 9.15 -11.45
C ASN A 112 -2.91 9.39 -9.94
N SER A 113 -3.51 10.52 -9.56
CA SER A 113 -3.77 10.81 -8.14
C SER A 113 -4.84 9.92 -7.51
N VAL A 114 -5.74 9.35 -8.31
CA VAL A 114 -6.81 8.44 -7.86
C VAL A 114 -6.94 7.29 -8.84
N VAL A 115 -6.92 6.06 -8.32
CA VAL A 115 -7.08 4.83 -9.08
C VAL A 115 -8.13 3.95 -8.41
N ILE A 116 -9.04 3.38 -9.20
CA ILE A 116 -10.03 2.40 -8.73
C ILE A 116 -9.60 1.01 -9.18
N ILE A 117 -9.36 0.12 -8.23
CA ILE A 117 -9.02 -1.28 -8.50
C ILE A 117 -10.23 -2.14 -8.13
N ARG A 118 -10.84 -2.78 -9.15
CA ARG A 118 -11.94 -3.74 -8.97
C ARG A 118 -11.47 -5.15 -9.27
N GLY A 119 -11.92 -6.11 -8.47
CA GLY A 119 -11.71 -7.53 -8.73
C GLY A 119 -12.56 -8.39 -7.78
N ALA A 120 -12.75 -9.67 -8.12
CA ALA A 120 -13.51 -10.60 -7.28
C ALA A 120 -12.88 -10.78 -5.88
N THR A 121 -13.67 -11.24 -4.91
CA THR A 121 -13.15 -11.65 -3.59
C THR A 121 -12.12 -12.76 -3.77
N GLY A 122 -11.06 -12.75 -2.95
CA GLY A 122 -10.00 -13.75 -3.01
C GLY A 122 -8.96 -13.54 -4.11
N CYS A 123 -9.10 -12.55 -4.99
CA CYS A 123 -8.11 -12.31 -6.04
C CYS A 123 -6.78 -11.70 -5.55
N GLY A 124 -6.67 -11.34 -4.26
CA GLY A 124 -5.43 -10.85 -3.64
C GLY A 124 -5.29 -9.32 -3.49
N LYS A 125 -6.30 -8.51 -3.84
CA LYS A 125 -6.20 -7.02 -3.80
C LYS A 125 -5.68 -6.47 -2.48
N THR A 126 -6.35 -6.82 -1.39
CA THR A 126 -6.12 -6.23 -0.07
C THR A 126 -4.74 -6.57 0.49
N THR A 127 -4.22 -7.77 0.20
CA THR A 127 -2.92 -8.21 0.70
C THR A 127 -1.78 -7.81 -0.23
N GLN A 128 -1.98 -7.84 -1.56
CA GLN A 128 -0.88 -7.70 -2.52
C GLN A 128 -0.65 -6.26 -3.01
N VAL A 129 -1.70 -5.46 -3.24
CA VAL A 129 -1.54 -4.11 -3.83
C VAL A 129 -0.64 -3.20 -2.97
N PRO A 130 -0.81 -3.10 -1.64
CA PRO A 130 0.09 -2.31 -0.81
C PRO A 130 1.54 -2.79 -0.88
N GLN A 131 1.75 -4.11 -0.94
CA GLN A 131 3.08 -4.71 -1.05
C GLN A 131 3.73 -4.39 -2.40
N TYR A 132 3.00 -4.45 -3.51
CA TYR A 132 3.55 -4.07 -4.82
C TYR A 132 4.06 -2.62 -4.82
N ILE A 133 3.27 -1.68 -4.29
CA ILE A 133 3.66 -0.27 -4.22
C ILE A 133 4.89 -0.10 -3.31
N LEU A 134 4.88 -0.75 -2.15
CA LEU A 134 5.99 -0.69 -1.21
C LEU A 134 7.28 -1.27 -1.81
N ASP A 135 7.20 -2.47 -2.38
CA ASP A 135 8.32 -3.18 -2.97
C ASP A 135 8.88 -2.42 -4.17
N GLU A 136 8.04 -1.83 -5.03
CA GLU A 136 8.49 -0.98 -6.14
C GLU A 136 9.32 0.23 -5.65
N CYS A 137 8.85 0.91 -4.59
CA CYS A 137 9.59 2.01 -3.97
C CYS A 137 10.91 1.54 -3.37
N ILE A 138 10.95 0.38 -2.70
CA ILE A 138 12.19 -0.17 -2.13
C ILE A 138 13.19 -0.52 -3.25
N HIS A 139 12.77 -1.26 -4.28
CA HIS A 139 13.65 -1.67 -5.36
C HIS A 139 14.19 -0.48 -6.16
N SER A 140 13.38 0.58 -6.31
CA SER A 140 13.75 1.84 -6.96
C SER A 140 14.63 2.76 -6.10
N GLY A 141 14.97 2.38 -4.87
CA GLY A 141 15.78 3.21 -3.97
C GLY A 141 15.04 4.42 -3.39
N ARG A 142 13.70 4.39 -3.39
CA ARG A 142 12.80 5.44 -2.87
C ARG A 142 12.04 4.97 -1.63
N ALA A 143 12.62 4.09 -0.82
CA ALA A 143 11.94 3.49 0.32
C ALA A 143 11.56 4.56 1.38
N ALA A 144 12.43 5.54 1.61
CA ALA A 144 12.19 6.64 2.54
C ALA A 144 10.99 7.53 2.16
N GLU A 145 10.56 7.49 0.90
CA GLU A 145 9.45 8.29 0.36
C GLU A 145 8.10 7.55 0.39
N CYS A 146 8.04 6.34 0.96
CA CYS A 146 6.87 5.47 0.86
C CYS A 146 6.29 5.13 2.24
N ASN A 147 5.08 5.61 2.51
CA ASN A 147 4.25 5.18 3.63
C ASN A 147 2.82 5.00 3.14
N ILE A 148 2.20 3.87 3.50
CA ILE A 148 0.90 3.47 2.97
C ILE A 148 -0.07 3.25 4.12
N VAL A 149 -1.23 3.92 4.09
CA VAL A 149 -2.33 3.63 4.99
C VAL A 149 -3.41 2.85 4.24
N VAL A 150 -3.93 1.79 4.86
CA VAL A 150 -4.99 0.96 4.29
C VAL A 150 -6.14 0.87 5.27
N THR A 151 -7.29 1.42 4.89
CA THR A 151 -8.48 1.35 5.72
C THR A 151 -9.25 0.06 5.51
N GLN A 152 -9.82 -0.47 6.60
CA GLN A 152 -10.71 -1.62 6.61
C GLN A 152 -12.00 -1.26 7.36
N PRO A 153 -13.17 -1.76 6.92
CA PRO A 153 -14.45 -1.43 7.54
C PRO A 153 -14.64 -2.08 8.92
N ARG A 154 -13.83 -3.10 9.27
CA ARG A 154 -13.98 -3.88 10.49
C ARG A 154 -12.63 -4.05 11.19
N ARG A 155 -12.65 -3.99 12.53
CA ARG A 155 -11.46 -4.20 13.37
C ARG A 155 -10.76 -5.52 13.08
N ILE A 156 -11.52 -6.63 13.04
CA ILE A 156 -10.96 -7.95 12.76
C ILE A 156 -10.28 -8.01 11.39
N SER A 157 -10.78 -7.27 10.39
CA SER A 157 -10.17 -7.21 9.06
C SER A 157 -8.87 -6.40 9.07
N ALA A 158 -8.81 -5.27 9.79
CA ALA A 158 -7.57 -4.49 9.91
C ALA A 158 -6.45 -5.32 10.56
N VAL A 159 -6.75 -6.00 11.67
CA VAL A 159 -5.79 -6.82 12.42
C VAL A 159 -5.34 -8.03 11.60
N SER A 160 -6.29 -8.87 11.16
CA SER A 160 -5.95 -10.12 10.44
C SER A 160 -5.24 -9.90 9.10
N VAL A 161 -5.57 -8.81 8.39
CA VAL A 161 -4.86 -8.48 7.15
C VAL A 161 -3.44 -7.99 7.45
N ALA A 162 -3.24 -7.17 8.48
CA ALA A 162 -1.90 -6.73 8.86
C ALA A 162 -1.01 -7.90 9.28
N GLU A 163 -1.54 -8.82 10.09
CA GLU A 163 -0.87 -10.07 10.48
C GLU A 163 -0.53 -10.91 9.25
N ARG A 164 -1.50 -11.09 8.34
CA ARG A 164 -1.28 -11.85 7.11
C ARG A 164 -0.23 -11.22 6.21
N VAL A 165 -0.23 -9.90 6.06
CA VAL A 165 0.75 -9.19 5.22
C VAL A 165 2.13 -9.19 5.87
N ALA A 166 2.23 -9.08 7.20
CA ALA A 166 3.49 -9.25 7.91
C ALA A 166 4.06 -10.67 7.70
N TYR A 167 3.23 -11.69 7.88
CA TYR A 167 3.60 -13.08 7.62
C TYR A 167 4.07 -13.30 6.16
N GLU A 168 3.36 -12.72 5.18
CA GLU A 168 3.74 -12.79 3.77
C GLU A 168 5.09 -12.13 3.42
N ARG A 169 5.64 -11.36 4.37
CA ARG A 169 6.95 -10.70 4.29
C ARG A 169 8.00 -11.34 5.20
N GLY A 170 7.67 -12.44 5.89
CA GLY A 170 8.58 -13.08 6.85
C GLY A 170 8.80 -12.24 8.10
N GLU A 171 7.80 -11.45 8.50
CA GLU A 171 7.86 -10.52 9.61
C GLU A 171 6.69 -10.72 10.57
N GLU A 172 6.85 -10.24 11.81
CA GLU A 172 5.75 -9.98 12.72
C GLU A 172 5.25 -8.53 12.55
N PRO A 173 3.98 -8.21 12.89
CA PRO A 173 3.52 -6.83 12.92
C PRO A 173 4.44 -5.95 13.78
N GLY A 174 4.71 -4.73 13.29
CA GLY A 174 5.60 -3.76 13.94
C GLY A 174 6.86 -3.43 13.13
N ASN A 175 7.20 -4.24 12.12
CA ASN A 175 8.28 -3.92 11.18
C ASN A 175 7.73 -3.20 9.94
N SER A 176 7.71 -3.82 8.75
CA SER A 176 7.20 -3.15 7.54
C SER A 176 5.67 -3.06 7.49
N CYS A 177 4.96 -3.85 8.29
CA CYS A 177 3.52 -3.88 8.37
C CYS A 177 3.03 -3.72 9.81
N GLY A 178 1.94 -3.00 10.03
CA GLY A 178 1.34 -2.81 11.34
C GLY A 178 -0.15 -2.48 11.24
N TYR A 179 -0.79 -2.30 12.39
CA TYR A 179 -2.20 -1.93 12.45
C TYR A 179 -2.51 -0.95 13.58
N SER A 180 -3.60 -0.21 13.41
CA SER A 180 -4.18 0.63 14.46
C SER A 180 -5.71 0.53 14.44
N VAL A 181 -6.27 0.06 15.55
CA VAL A 181 -7.71 -0.03 15.78
C VAL A 181 -8.00 0.56 17.15
N ARG A 182 -9.28 0.82 17.43
CA ARG A 182 -9.65 1.39 18.74
C ARG A 182 -9.14 0.50 19.88
N PHE A 183 -8.34 1.09 20.77
CA PHE A 183 -7.74 0.48 21.97
C PHE A 183 -6.59 -0.52 21.75
N GLU A 184 -6.16 -0.75 20.50
CA GLU A 184 -5.09 -1.72 20.21
C GLU A 184 -4.31 -1.29 18.97
N SER A 185 -2.99 -1.24 19.06
CA SER A 185 -2.15 -0.84 17.93
C SER A 185 -0.79 -1.49 18.02
N VAL A 186 -0.29 -1.95 16.87
CA VAL A 186 1.10 -2.32 16.66
C VAL A 186 1.57 -1.52 15.45
N LEU A 187 2.20 -0.38 15.72
CA LEU A 187 2.58 0.57 14.67
C LEU A 187 3.79 0.02 13.90
N PRO A 188 3.82 0.16 12.57
CA PRO A 188 4.99 -0.23 11.80
C PRO A 188 6.13 0.77 11.95
N ARG A 189 7.30 0.44 11.41
CA ARG A 189 8.47 1.33 11.38
C ARG A 189 8.16 2.65 10.63
N PRO A 190 8.91 3.74 10.89
CA PRO A 190 8.59 5.07 10.34
C PRO A 190 8.66 5.19 8.81
N HIS A 191 9.50 4.40 8.13
CA HIS A 191 9.73 4.49 6.68
C HIS A 191 9.48 3.16 5.97
N ALA A 192 9.06 3.24 4.70
CA ALA A 192 8.80 2.08 3.86
C ALA A 192 7.90 1.06 4.57
N SER A 193 6.70 1.52 4.95
CA SER A 193 5.77 0.74 5.77
C SER A 193 4.30 0.92 5.42
N VAL A 194 3.51 -0.10 5.81
CA VAL A 194 2.07 -0.17 5.63
C VAL A 194 1.37 -0.22 6.98
N MET A 195 0.39 0.65 7.21
CA MET A 195 -0.47 0.62 8.39
C MET A 195 -1.91 0.30 7.99
N PHE A 196 -2.47 -0.79 8.53
CA PHE A 196 -3.88 -1.11 8.38
C PHE A 196 -4.70 -0.54 9.53
N CYS A 197 -5.79 0.16 9.24
CA CYS A 197 -6.61 0.74 10.28
C CYS A 197 -8.11 0.62 10.01
N THR A 198 -8.92 0.85 11.03
CA THR A 198 -10.34 1.10 10.82
C THR A 198 -10.57 2.54 10.38
N VAL A 199 -11.60 2.79 9.57
CA VAL A 199 -11.93 4.15 9.05
C VAL A 199 -12.08 5.22 10.14
N GLY A 200 -12.48 4.84 11.36
CA GLY A 200 -12.67 5.78 12.48
C GLY A 200 -11.43 6.05 13.34
N VAL A 201 -10.28 5.47 13.01
CA VAL A 201 -8.96 5.81 13.59
C VAL A 201 -8.37 6.92 12.74
#